data_AF-A0A4V2YEN6-F1
#
_entry.id   AF-A0A4V2YEN6-F1
#
_cell.length_a   1.000
_cell.length_b   1.000
_cell.length_c   1.000
_cell.angle_alpha   90.00
_cell.angle_beta   90.00
_cell.angle_gamma   90.00
#
_symmetry.space_group_name_H-M   'P 1'
#
loop_
_entity.id
_entity.type
_entity.pdbx_description
1 polymer ?
#
loop_
_entity_poly.entity_id
_entity_poly.type
_entity_poly.pdbx_seq_one_letter_code
_entity_poly.pdbx_strand_id
1 'polypeptide(L)'
;MLTGRRPRASALRTGRNGGPDPTRSWPTTLSTSQIVKRAHKYRFHPTPERADLLNRTFGGIRLVWNKTLAERNRRYTDEGVSTLSVDTATWLTAWKQDPELEFLREVSNVPLRQALRRQQIASNNFFAKRARYPRFTSVEEEISPLPPVDAQVGMDAGLTHLLTLSTGEKITKVPTRLVRENQTLAIEDLTVRNLVKNHSPARAISDASGRELRGMLAYKSAWYGRRLAAVDRWFPSSKLCSARGCGHVNGSMPSNVRSWSCPACESLHDRDVKAAKNILAAGLVER
;
A
#
# COMPACT_ATOMS: atom_id res chain seq x y z
N MET A 1 28.24 -14.38 32.50
CA MET A 1 27.94 -15.41 33.51
C MET A 1 26.51 -15.25 33.97
N LEU A 2 25.61 -16.12 33.50
CA LEU A 2 24.31 -16.41 34.13
C LEU A 2 23.99 -17.87 33.80
N THR A 3 24.03 -18.70 34.83
CA THR A 3 23.83 -20.15 34.79
C THR A 3 22.36 -20.46 35.05
N GLY A 4 21.72 -21.23 34.16
CA GLY A 4 20.33 -21.67 34.32
C GLY A 4 20.18 -23.12 33.86
N ARG A 5 20.06 -24.03 34.83
CA ARG A 5 20.04 -25.50 34.67
C ARG A 5 18.84 -26.00 33.86
N ARG A 6 19.09 -26.98 32.98
CA ARG A 6 18.05 -27.83 32.36
C ARG A 6 17.44 -28.78 33.41
N PRO A 7 16.12 -29.03 33.44
CA PRO A 7 15.56 -30.13 34.20
C PRO A 7 15.89 -31.48 33.52
N ARG A 8 16.30 -32.45 34.34
CA ARG A 8 16.55 -33.84 33.95
C ARG A 8 15.24 -34.57 33.61
N ALA A 9 15.29 -35.42 32.59
CA ALA A 9 14.25 -36.39 32.29
C ALA A 9 14.10 -37.38 33.46
N SER A 10 12.89 -37.51 34.02
CA SER A 10 12.56 -38.54 35.00
C SER A 10 11.88 -39.72 34.30
N ALA A 11 12.41 -40.90 34.59
CA ALA A 11 12.05 -42.20 34.03
C ALA A 11 10.55 -42.53 34.15
N LEU A 12 10.01 -43.10 33.07
CA LEU A 12 8.74 -43.82 33.04
C LEU A 12 8.84 -45.06 33.95
N ARG A 13 8.11 -45.06 35.07
CA ARG A 13 7.78 -46.27 35.83
C ARG A 13 6.50 -46.87 35.27
N THR A 14 6.59 -48.12 34.85
CA THR A 14 5.50 -49.00 34.45
C THR A 14 4.66 -49.35 35.69
N GLY A 15 3.50 -48.70 35.85
CA GLY A 15 2.50 -48.99 36.87
C GLY A 15 1.39 -49.89 36.32
N ARG A 16 1.13 -50.98 37.04
CA ARG A 16 0.19 -52.07 36.74
C ARG A 16 -1.26 -51.59 36.50
N ASN A 17 -1.96 -52.29 35.61
CA ASN A 17 -3.41 -52.19 35.37
C ASN A 17 -4.20 -52.53 36.65
N GLY A 18 -4.71 -51.51 37.34
CA GLY A 18 -5.82 -51.65 38.28
C GLY A 18 -7.10 -51.19 37.60
N GLY A 19 -8.07 -52.09 37.44
CA GLY A 19 -9.42 -51.74 36.97
C GLY A 19 -10.12 -50.80 37.95
N PRO A 20 -11.08 -49.97 37.49
CA PRO A 20 -11.74 -49.00 38.35
C PRO A 20 -12.59 -49.66 39.44
N ASP A 21 -12.44 -49.16 40.66
CA ASP A 21 -13.23 -49.50 41.86
C ASP A 21 -14.70 -49.11 41.67
N PRO A 22 -15.67 -50.05 41.78
CA PRO A 22 -17.08 -49.80 41.52
C PRO A 22 -17.80 -49.00 42.62
N THR A 23 -17.12 -48.63 43.72
CA THR A 23 -17.74 -47.92 44.85
C THR A 23 -17.46 -46.42 44.90
N ARG A 24 -16.68 -45.88 43.95
CA ARG A 24 -16.31 -44.46 43.93
C ARG A 24 -17.33 -43.64 43.14
N SER A 25 -18.32 -43.10 43.83
CA SER A 25 -19.25 -42.10 43.27
C SER A 25 -18.49 -40.79 42.99
N TRP A 26 -18.38 -40.43 41.72
CA TRP A 26 -17.86 -39.12 41.31
C TRP A 26 -18.97 -38.08 41.52
N PRO A 27 -18.74 -36.97 42.23
CA PRO A 27 -19.73 -35.90 42.33
C PRO A 27 -20.08 -35.40 40.92
N THR A 28 -21.35 -35.54 40.52
CA THR A 28 -21.85 -35.24 39.17
C THR A 28 -21.98 -33.75 38.89
N THR A 29 -21.61 -32.89 39.84
CA THR A 29 -21.49 -31.45 39.62
C THR A 29 -20.07 -31.13 39.18
N LEU A 30 -19.79 -31.37 37.90
CA LEU A 30 -18.73 -30.64 37.22
C LEU A 30 -19.11 -29.16 37.26
N SER A 31 -18.58 -28.43 38.25
CA SER A 31 -18.57 -26.98 38.28
C SER A 31 -18.12 -26.52 36.91
N THR A 32 -19.02 -25.93 36.14
CA THR A 32 -18.75 -25.32 34.85
C THR A 32 -17.77 -24.19 35.09
N SER A 33 -16.48 -24.48 35.07
CA SER A 33 -15.42 -23.50 35.18
C SER A 33 -15.65 -22.47 34.07
N GLN A 34 -16.23 -21.33 34.43
CA GLN A 34 -16.46 -20.24 33.50
C GLN A 34 -15.12 -19.84 32.90
N ILE A 35 -14.95 -20.03 31.60
CA ILE A 35 -13.76 -19.57 30.89
C ILE A 35 -13.84 -18.04 30.84
N VAL A 36 -13.17 -17.39 31.79
CA VAL A 36 -13.05 -15.94 31.81
C VAL A 36 -11.96 -15.52 30.83
N LYS A 37 -12.33 -14.84 29.74
CA LYS A 37 -11.37 -14.21 28.82
C LYS A 37 -10.85 -12.92 29.47
N ARG A 38 -9.57 -12.88 29.82
CA ARG A 38 -8.89 -11.67 30.30
C ARG A 38 -8.10 -11.03 29.16
N ALA A 39 -8.19 -9.72 29.02
CA ALA A 39 -7.35 -8.93 28.12
C ALA A 39 -6.33 -8.16 28.94
N HIS A 40 -5.08 -8.14 28.49
CA HIS A 40 -3.99 -7.44 29.15
C HIS A 40 -3.45 -6.33 28.25
N LYS A 41 -3.30 -5.13 28.79
CA LYS A 41 -2.67 -3.99 28.11
C LYS A 41 -1.24 -3.86 28.61
N TYR A 42 -0.28 -3.96 27.70
CA TYR A 42 1.14 -3.79 27.99
C TYR A 42 1.67 -2.55 27.28
N ARG A 43 2.59 -1.83 27.92
CA ARG A 43 3.40 -0.81 27.26
C ARG A 43 4.70 -1.47 26.83
N PHE A 44 5.02 -1.37 25.54
CA PHE A 44 6.19 -1.99 24.94
C PHE A 44 7.17 -0.91 24.49
N HIS A 45 8.44 -1.06 24.87
CA HIS A 45 9.52 -0.11 24.54
C HIS A 45 10.61 -0.83 23.73
N PRO A 46 10.44 -0.94 22.38
CA PRO A 46 11.44 -1.56 21.53
C PRO A 46 12.71 -0.72 21.43
N THR A 47 13.84 -1.37 21.14
CA THR A 47 15.02 -0.66 20.64
C THR A 47 14.72 -0.08 19.24
N PRO A 48 15.45 0.95 18.77
CA PRO A 48 15.22 1.53 17.44
C PRO A 48 15.20 0.49 16.31
N GLU A 49 16.08 -0.50 16.35
CA GLU A 49 16.16 -1.57 15.33
C GLU A 49 14.95 -2.50 15.38
N ARG A 50 14.44 -2.78 16.58
CA ARG A 50 13.22 -3.59 16.77
C ARG A 50 11.98 -2.82 16.35
N ALA A 51 11.94 -1.51 16.60
CA ALA A 51 10.87 -0.63 16.15
C ALA A 51 10.80 -0.59 14.62
N ASP A 52 11.95 -0.47 13.94
CA ASP A 52 12.04 -0.52 12.48
C ASP A 52 11.52 -1.84 11.90
N LEU A 53 11.95 -2.98 12.46
CA LEU A 53 11.44 -4.30 12.04
C LEU A 53 9.91 -4.43 12.21
N LEU A 54 9.37 -3.91 13.32
CA LEU A 54 7.93 -3.88 13.57
C LEU A 54 7.20 -3.00 12.56
N ASN A 55 7.70 -1.79 12.31
CA ASN A 55 7.14 -0.85 11.34
C ASN A 55 7.11 -1.46 9.93
N ARG A 56 8.20 -2.11 9.48
CA ARG A 56 8.25 -2.84 8.21
C ARG A 56 7.22 -3.97 8.18
N THR A 57 7.08 -4.71 9.28
CA THR A 57 6.12 -5.82 9.42
C THR A 57 4.68 -5.31 9.31
N PHE A 58 4.32 -4.27 10.06
CA PHE A 58 2.98 -3.68 10.05
C PHE A 58 2.67 -2.99 8.71
N GLY A 59 3.68 -2.39 8.08
CA GLY A 59 3.60 -1.89 6.71
C GLY A 59 3.29 -3.00 5.71
N GLY A 60 4.05 -4.11 5.77
CA GLY A 60 3.86 -5.27 4.90
C GLY A 60 2.48 -5.92 5.06
N ILE A 61 2.00 -6.10 6.31
CA ILE A 61 0.65 -6.64 6.59
C ILE A 61 -0.43 -5.81 5.90
N ARG A 62 -0.32 -4.49 6.01
CA ARG A 62 -1.32 -3.53 5.49
C ARG A 62 -1.30 -3.44 3.98
N LEU A 63 -0.10 -3.42 3.38
CA LEU A 63 0.04 -3.50 1.94
C LEU A 63 -0.59 -4.81 1.42
N VAL A 64 -0.24 -5.95 2.02
CA VAL A 64 -0.79 -7.25 1.64
C VAL A 64 -2.32 -7.25 1.77
N TRP A 65 -2.88 -6.71 2.87
CA TRP A 65 -4.33 -6.58 3.03
C TRP A 65 -4.96 -5.75 1.91
N ASN A 66 -4.47 -4.53 1.69
CA ASN A 66 -5.02 -3.60 0.71
C ASN A 66 -4.90 -4.15 -0.72
N LYS A 67 -3.73 -4.69 -1.09
CA LYS A 67 -3.49 -5.27 -2.42
C LYS A 67 -4.33 -6.52 -2.66
N THR A 68 -4.51 -7.38 -1.65
CA THR A 68 -5.41 -8.55 -1.76
C THR A 68 -6.85 -8.11 -1.94
N LEU A 69 -7.31 -7.09 -1.20
CA LEU A 69 -8.67 -6.54 -1.39
C LEU A 69 -8.84 -5.97 -2.80
N ALA A 70 -7.87 -5.21 -3.31
CA ALA A 70 -7.89 -4.69 -4.67
C ALA A 70 -7.99 -5.79 -5.74
N GLU A 71 -7.14 -6.84 -5.66
CA GLU A 71 -7.18 -7.95 -6.62
C GLU A 71 -8.48 -8.77 -6.54
N ARG A 72 -9.04 -8.95 -5.33
CA ARG A 72 -10.36 -9.59 -5.18
C ARG A 72 -11.45 -8.78 -5.85
N ASN A 73 -11.43 -7.46 -5.67
CA ASN A 73 -12.40 -6.57 -6.30
C ASN A 73 -12.28 -6.70 -7.80
N ARG A 74 -11.06 -6.57 -8.35
CA ARG A 74 -10.75 -6.69 -9.77
C ARG A 74 -11.25 -8.01 -10.36
N ARG A 75 -10.89 -9.15 -9.75
CA ARG A 75 -11.36 -10.46 -10.23
C ARG A 75 -12.88 -10.60 -10.21
N TYR A 76 -13.53 -10.08 -9.18
CA TYR A 76 -14.98 -10.15 -9.09
C TYR A 76 -15.67 -9.23 -10.11
N THR A 77 -15.16 -8.00 -10.31
CA THR A 77 -15.75 -7.03 -11.23
C THR A 77 -15.49 -7.37 -12.69
N ASP A 78 -14.29 -7.85 -13.00
CA ASP A 78 -13.82 -7.99 -14.39
C ASP A 78 -14.10 -9.41 -14.92
N GLU A 79 -13.89 -10.42 -14.07
CA GLU A 79 -13.94 -11.84 -14.46
C GLU A 79 -15.21 -12.53 -13.93
N GLY A 80 -15.90 -11.95 -12.95
CA GLY A 80 -17.05 -12.57 -12.28
C GLY A 80 -16.69 -13.78 -11.41
N VAL A 81 -15.39 -13.98 -11.13
CA VAL A 81 -14.87 -15.19 -10.47
C VAL A 81 -14.55 -14.92 -8.99
N SER A 82 -14.90 -15.88 -8.14
CA SER A 82 -14.57 -15.86 -6.72
C SER A 82 -13.09 -16.15 -6.49
N THR A 83 -12.45 -15.41 -5.58
CA THR A 83 -11.04 -15.63 -5.21
C THR A 83 -10.89 -16.71 -4.13
N LEU A 84 -10.06 -17.70 -4.42
CA LEU A 84 -9.71 -18.80 -3.53
C LEU A 84 -8.45 -18.50 -2.70
N SER A 85 -8.22 -19.29 -1.65
CA SER A 85 -7.02 -19.13 -0.82
C SER A 85 -5.73 -19.36 -1.61
N VAL A 86 -5.74 -20.27 -2.58
CA VAL A 86 -4.57 -20.58 -3.42
C VAL A 86 -4.17 -19.37 -4.26
N ASP A 87 -5.13 -18.63 -4.79
CA ASP A 87 -4.89 -17.42 -5.59
C ASP A 87 -4.12 -16.38 -4.79
N THR A 88 -4.58 -16.10 -3.57
CA THR A 88 -3.96 -15.09 -2.71
C THR A 88 -2.55 -15.48 -2.28
N ALA A 89 -2.26 -16.78 -2.15
CA ALA A 89 -0.92 -17.28 -1.86
C ALA A 89 0.02 -17.15 -3.07
N THR A 90 -0.49 -17.41 -4.27
CA THR A 90 0.22 -17.17 -5.53
C THR A 90 0.55 -15.70 -5.70
N TRP A 91 -0.41 -14.79 -5.45
CA TRP A 91 -0.17 -13.35 -5.50
C TRP A 91 0.90 -12.90 -4.52
N LEU A 92 0.82 -13.33 -3.25
CA LEU A 92 1.86 -12.98 -2.27
C LEU A 92 3.25 -13.50 -2.70
N THR A 93 3.31 -14.66 -3.32
CA THR A 93 4.57 -15.20 -3.85
C THR A 93 5.10 -14.30 -4.97
N ALA A 94 4.25 -13.91 -5.93
CA ALA A 94 4.61 -12.99 -7.00
C ALA A 94 5.05 -11.62 -6.45
N TRP A 95 4.31 -11.05 -5.49
CA TRP A 95 4.65 -9.77 -4.87
C TRP A 95 5.99 -9.81 -4.15
N LYS A 96 6.34 -10.93 -3.51
CA LYS A 96 7.65 -11.07 -2.86
C LYS A 96 8.81 -11.16 -3.87
N GLN A 97 8.54 -11.50 -5.12
CA GLN A 97 9.55 -11.48 -6.19
C GLN A 97 9.59 -10.16 -6.93
N ASP A 98 8.63 -9.25 -6.71
CA ASP A 98 8.63 -7.93 -7.30
C ASP A 98 9.72 -7.08 -6.64
N PRO A 99 10.71 -6.56 -7.41
CA PRO A 99 11.75 -5.70 -6.86
C PRO A 99 11.21 -4.48 -6.09
N GLU A 100 10.00 -4.00 -6.43
CA GLU A 100 9.38 -2.86 -5.75
C GLU A 100 8.83 -3.19 -4.35
N LEU A 101 8.57 -4.48 -4.11
CA LEU A 101 8.00 -5.01 -2.89
C LEU A 101 8.99 -5.94 -2.18
N GLU A 102 10.28 -5.84 -2.49
CA GLU A 102 11.33 -6.67 -1.90
C GLU A 102 11.34 -6.59 -0.37
N PHE A 103 10.93 -5.47 0.21
CA PHE A 103 10.78 -5.31 1.66
C PHE A 103 9.82 -6.34 2.31
N LEU A 104 8.93 -6.96 1.55
CA LEU A 104 8.09 -8.08 2.02
C LEU A 104 8.90 -9.36 2.31
N ARG A 105 10.12 -9.47 1.78
CA ARG A 105 11.07 -10.55 2.09
C ARG A 105 11.92 -10.26 3.33
N GLU A 106 12.05 -8.99 3.72
CA GLU A 106 12.81 -8.58 4.90
C GLU A 106 12.08 -8.91 6.22
N VAL A 107 10.77 -9.14 6.15
CA VAL A 107 9.92 -9.49 7.30
C VAL A 107 9.54 -10.96 7.29
N SER A 108 9.16 -11.47 8.45
CA SER A 108 8.62 -12.83 8.55
C SER A 108 7.42 -13.01 7.63
N ASN A 109 7.38 -14.16 6.94
CA ASN A 109 6.25 -14.51 6.08
C ASN A 109 4.97 -14.82 6.88
N VAL A 110 5.09 -15.12 8.18
CA VAL A 110 3.97 -15.53 9.03
C VAL A 110 2.92 -14.41 9.16
N PRO A 111 3.28 -13.16 9.53
CA PRO A 111 2.34 -12.03 9.54
C PRO A 111 1.67 -11.75 8.19
N LEU A 112 2.42 -11.86 7.08
CA LEU A 112 1.88 -11.61 5.74
C LEU A 112 0.82 -12.66 5.37
N ARG A 113 1.09 -13.94 5.63
CA ARG A 113 0.11 -15.02 5.45
C ARG A 113 -1.09 -14.86 6.38
N GLN A 114 -0.90 -14.35 7.59
CA GLN A 114 -2.01 -14.06 8.50
C GLN A 114 -2.90 -12.93 7.97
N ALA A 115 -2.34 -11.93 7.29
CA ALA A 115 -3.11 -10.88 6.61
C ALA A 115 -4.06 -11.48 5.54
N LEU A 116 -3.54 -12.39 4.70
CA LEU A 116 -4.36 -13.12 3.71
C LEU A 116 -5.50 -13.89 4.37
N ARG A 117 -5.22 -14.62 5.47
CA ARG A 117 -6.24 -15.37 6.22
C ARG A 117 -7.33 -14.46 6.79
N ARG A 118 -6.95 -13.33 7.37
CA ARG A 118 -7.92 -12.34 7.88
C ARG A 118 -8.80 -11.81 6.75
N GLN A 119 -8.22 -11.55 5.58
CA GLN A 119 -8.95 -11.03 4.43
C GLN A 119 -9.94 -12.08 3.88
N GLN A 120 -9.55 -13.35 3.84
CA GLN A 120 -10.45 -14.47 3.51
C GLN A 120 -11.61 -14.56 4.50
N ILE A 121 -11.35 -14.50 5.81
CA ILE A 121 -12.40 -14.53 6.85
C ILE A 121 -13.36 -13.34 6.68
N ALA A 122 -12.83 -12.14 6.45
CA ALA A 122 -13.65 -10.95 6.25
C ALA A 122 -14.55 -11.07 5.01
N SER A 123 -14.00 -11.58 3.90
CA SER A 123 -14.75 -11.84 2.67
C SER A 123 -15.85 -12.89 2.90
N ASN A 124 -15.52 -14.00 3.56
CA ASN A 124 -16.49 -15.06 3.87
C ASN A 124 -17.64 -14.53 4.75
N ASN A 125 -17.31 -13.73 5.77
CA ASN A 125 -18.33 -13.13 6.64
C ASN A 125 -19.21 -12.14 5.88
N PHE A 126 -18.67 -11.39 4.93
CA PHE A 126 -19.47 -10.52 4.06
C PHE A 126 -20.45 -11.32 3.20
N PHE A 127 -19.97 -12.33 2.46
CA PHE A 127 -20.84 -13.16 1.61
C PHE A 127 -21.88 -13.95 2.43
N ALA A 128 -21.54 -14.36 3.65
CA ALA A 128 -22.47 -14.98 4.58
C ALA A 128 -23.41 -13.99 5.29
N LYS A 129 -23.40 -12.70 4.91
CA LYS A 129 -24.21 -11.61 5.49
C LYS A 129 -24.01 -11.43 7.01
N ARG A 130 -22.85 -11.79 7.55
CA ARG A 130 -22.48 -11.65 8.97
C ARG A 130 -21.67 -10.39 9.26
N ALA A 131 -21.13 -9.74 8.23
CA ALA A 131 -20.32 -8.53 8.35
C ALA A 131 -20.51 -7.62 7.13
N ARG A 132 -20.13 -6.35 7.29
CA ARG A 132 -20.03 -5.40 6.17
C ARG A 132 -18.83 -5.77 5.27
N TYR A 133 -18.83 -5.21 4.06
CA TYR A 133 -17.74 -5.39 3.12
C TYR A 133 -16.38 -4.95 3.71
N PRO A 134 -15.29 -5.70 3.50
CA PRO A 134 -13.96 -5.31 3.97
C PRO A 134 -13.56 -3.93 3.46
N ARG A 135 -12.93 -3.12 4.31
CA ARG A 135 -12.45 -1.79 3.94
C ARG A 135 -10.93 -1.79 3.78
N PHE A 136 -10.44 -0.86 2.96
CA PHE A 136 -9.01 -0.54 2.94
C PHE A 136 -8.57 -0.02 4.30
N THR A 137 -7.38 -0.43 4.70
CA THR A 137 -6.76 -0.05 5.98
C THR A 137 -5.86 1.16 5.80
N SER A 138 -6.05 2.16 6.66
CA SER A 138 -5.22 3.36 6.80
C SER A 138 -4.20 3.19 7.94
N VAL A 139 -3.29 4.16 8.10
CA VAL A 139 -2.24 4.16 9.14
C VAL A 139 -2.71 4.85 10.43
N GLU A 140 -2.37 4.27 11.59
CA GLU A 140 -2.39 4.93 12.90
C GLU A 140 -1.00 4.95 13.62
N GLU A 141 0.05 4.30 13.08
CA GLU A 141 1.38 4.22 13.71
C GLU A 141 2.35 5.33 13.25
N GLU A 142 3.12 5.85 14.21
CA GLU A 142 4.05 6.98 14.09
C GLU A 142 5.44 6.47 13.65
N ILE A 143 5.78 6.64 12.37
CA ILE A 143 7.12 6.34 11.82
C ILE A 143 7.96 7.62 11.94
N SER A 144 9.22 7.49 12.41
CA SER A 144 10.12 8.64 12.50
C SER A 144 10.36 9.23 11.11
N PRO A 145 10.15 10.55 10.92
CA PRO A 145 10.44 11.23 9.67
C PRO A 145 11.88 11.01 9.24
N LEU A 146 12.13 10.96 7.93
CA LEU A 146 13.49 11.07 7.41
C LEU A 146 13.96 12.52 7.56
N PRO A 147 15.29 12.77 7.63
CA PRO A 147 15.82 14.13 7.55
C PRO A 147 15.22 14.87 6.35
N PRO A 148 14.95 16.18 6.49
CA PRO A 148 14.47 16.98 5.38
C PRO A 148 15.52 17.01 4.27
N VAL A 149 15.04 17.04 3.04
CA VAL A 149 15.87 17.22 1.84
C VAL A 149 15.33 18.43 1.06
N ASP A 150 16.14 19.01 0.18
CA ASP A 150 15.68 20.17 -0.60
C ASP A 150 15.03 19.77 -1.93
N ALA A 151 15.27 18.53 -2.38
CA ALA A 151 14.83 18.07 -3.68
C ALA A 151 13.31 17.90 -3.76
N GLN A 152 12.77 18.15 -4.95
CA GLN A 152 11.35 18.12 -5.23
C GLN A 152 11.11 17.63 -6.65
N VAL A 153 10.00 16.94 -6.86
CA VAL A 153 9.70 16.34 -8.16
C VAL A 153 8.23 16.43 -8.50
N GLY A 154 7.93 16.81 -9.74
CA GLY A 154 6.59 16.69 -10.31
C GLY A 154 6.47 15.41 -11.13
N MET A 155 5.27 14.84 -11.14
CA MET A 155 4.97 13.55 -11.74
C MET A 155 3.76 13.66 -12.64
N ASP A 156 3.98 13.48 -13.95
CA ASP A 156 2.90 13.31 -14.93
C ASP A 156 2.61 11.82 -15.11
N ALA A 157 1.35 11.41 -14.89
CA ALA A 157 0.94 10.01 -15.01
C ALA A 157 0.42 9.73 -16.43
N GLY A 158 1.13 8.87 -17.16
CA GLY A 158 0.86 8.62 -18.58
C GLY A 158 0.37 7.22 -18.91
N LEU A 159 -0.03 7.03 -20.18
CA LEU A 159 -0.37 5.71 -20.74
C LEU A 159 0.87 4.96 -21.26
N THR A 160 1.89 5.70 -21.71
CA THR A 160 3.13 5.14 -22.28
C THR A 160 4.19 4.82 -21.23
N HIS A 161 4.24 5.60 -20.15
CA HIS A 161 5.10 5.38 -18.99
C HIS A 161 4.24 5.63 -17.75
N LEU A 162 4.49 4.87 -16.67
CA LEU A 162 3.72 4.98 -15.43
C LEU A 162 3.83 6.38 -14.84
N LEU A 163 5.02 6.96 -14.83
CA LEU A 163 5.27 8.37 -14.54
C LEU A 163 6.33 8.96 -15.48
N THR A 164 6.16 10.21 -15.86
CA THR A 164 7.24 11.07 -16.37
C THR A 164 7.55 12.11 -15.31
N LEU A 165 8.82 12.20 -14.90
CA LEU A 165 9.25 13.13 -13.87
C LEU A 165 9.62 14.49 -14.46
N SER A 166 9.55 15.54 -13.65
CA SER A 166 9.98 16.89 -14.04
C SER A 166 11.47 16.97 -14.42
N THR A 167 12.26 15.98 -13.99
CA THR A 167 13.67 15.77 -14.36
C THR A 167 13.87 15.20 -15.76
N GLY A 168 12.80 14.70 -16.40
CA GLY A 168 12.87 13.97 -17.67
C GLY A 168 12.99 12.45 -17.53
N GLU A 169 13.18 11.94 -16.31
CA GLU A 169 13.20 10.50 -16.03
C GLU A 169 11.82 9.88 -16.30
N LYS A 170 11.81 8.74 -16.99
CA LYS A 170 10.60 7.97 -17.30
C LYS A 170 10.56 6.73 -16.44
N ILE A 171 9.51 6.60 -15.66
CA ILE A 171 9.31 5.56 -14.66
C ILE A 171 8.24 4.61 -15.18
N THR A 172 8.55 3.32 -15.18
CA THR A 172 7.60 2.25 -15.53
C THR A 172 7.05 1.53 -14.29
N LYS A 173 7.63 1.82 -13.12
CA LYS A 173 7.42 1.15 -11.83
C LYS A 173 7.78 2.12 -10.71
N VAL A 174 6.90 2.35 -9.72
CA VAL A 174 7.07 3.45 -8.75
C VAL A 174 8.02 3.08 -7.60
N PRO A 175 9.26 3.62 -7.58
CA PRO A 175 10.22 3.24 -6.58
C PRO A 175 10.02 4.05 -5.30
N THR A 176 10.15 3.38 -4.14
CA THR A 176 10.23 4.04 -2.82
C THR A 176 11.30 5.12 -2.77
N ARG A 177 12.32 5.01 -3.63
CA ARG A 177 13.38 6.00 -3.86
C ARG A 177 12.84 7.43 -4.04
N LEU A 178 11.78 7.60 -4.85
CA LEU A 178 11.23 8.94 -5.14
C LEU A 178 10.80 9.67 -3.87
N VAL A 179 10.22 8.95 -2.91
CA VAL A 179 9.79 9.52 -1.62
C VAL A 179 10.98 9.79 -0.71
N ARG A 180 12.01 8.95 -0.73
CA ARG A 180 13.18 9.15 0.15
C ARG A 180 14.00 10.36 -0.28
N GLU A 181 14.16 10.53 -1.59
CA GLU A 181 15.01 11.56 -2.19
C GLU A 181 14.34 12.93 -2.30
N ASN A 182 13.01 13.01 -2.28
CA ASN A 182 12.29 14.28 -2.49
C ASN A 182 11.45 14.65 -1.27
N GLN A 183 11.55 15.90 -0.86
CA GLN A 183 10.77 16.49 0.22
C GLN A 183 9.35 16.80 -0.20
N THR A 184 9.18 17.18 -1.46
CA THR A 184 7.88 17.37 -2.10
C THR A 184 7.79 16.50 -3.34
N LEU A 185 6.69 15.76 -3.44
CA LEU A 185 6.25 15.08 -4.64
C LEU A 185 4.93 15.71 -5.07
N ALA A 186 4.84 16.17 -6.32
CA ALA A 186 3.60 16.72 -6.88
C ALA A 186 3.05 15.78 -7.96
N ILE A 187 1.75 15.47 -7.90
CA ILE A 187 1.06 14.58 -8.83
C ILE A 187 -0.32 15.12 -9.16
N GLU A 188 -0.86 14.83 -10.35
CA GLU A 188 -2.24 15.19 -10.69
C GLU A 188 -3.28 14.39 -9.88
N ASP A 189 -4.40 15.03 -9.52
CA ASP A 189 -5.51 14.44 -8.79
C ASP A 189 -6.52 13.72 -9.72
N LEU A 190 -6.21 12.47 -10.05
CA LEU A 190 -7.07 11.60 -10.85
C LEU A 190 -8.17 10.93 -9.99
N THR A 191 -9.14 11.69 -9.47
CA THR A 191 -10.25 11.15 -8.65
C THR A 191 -11.42 10.54 -9.46
N VAL A 192 -11.97 9.41 -8.97
CA VAL A 192 -13.12 8.65 -9.52
C VAL A 192 -14.43 9.46 -9.47
N ARG A 193 -14.77 10.29 -10.44
CA ARG A 193 -16.20 10.68 -10.60
C ARG A 193 -16.77 10.50 -12.01
N ASN A 194 -15.93 10.19 -12.99
CA ASN A 194 -16.36 9.94 -14.37
C ASN A 194 -16.08 8.52 -14.87
N LEU A 195 -15.90 7.56 -13.96
CA LEU A 195 -15.60 6.14 -14.26
C LEU A 195 -16.70 5.40 -15.05
N VAL A 196 -17.80 6.06 -15.39
CA VAL A 196 -18.96 5.44 -16.03
C VAL A 196 -19.40 6.17 -17.30
N LYS A 197 -18.63 7.16 -17.80
CA LYS A 197 -19.04 7.93 -19.00
C LYS A 197 -18.13 7.83 -20.22
N ASN A 198 -17.00 7.12 -20.16
CA ASN A 198 -16.07 7.03 -21.29
C ASN A 198 -15.90 5.59 -21.80
N HIS A 199 -16.19 5.39 -23.08
CA HIS A 199 -16.14 4.10 -23.78
C HIS A 199 -14.71 3.60 -24.12
N SER A 200 -13.67 4.08 -23.43
CA SER A 200 -12.28 3.66 -23.67
C SER A 200 -11.71 2.94 -22.43
N PRO A 201 -11.59 1.60 -22.47
CA PRO A 201 -11.06 0.79 -21.37
C PRO A 201 -9.67 1.24 -20.90
N ALA A 202 -8.80 1.68 -21.81
CA ALA A 202 -7.43 2.11 -21.50
C ALA A 202 -7.38 3.32 -20.54
N ARG A 203 -8.36 4.23 -20.64
CA ARG A 203 -8.42 5.45 -19.80
C ARG A 203 -8.98 5.16 -18.41
N ALA A 204 -9.98 4.28 -18.31
CA ALA A 204 -10.53 3.83 -17.03
C ALA A 204 -9.49 3.04 -16.20
N ILE A 205 -8.64 2.25 -16.87
CA ILE A 205 -7.53 1.50 -16.26
C ILE A 205 -6.42 2.44 -15.78
N SER A 206 -6.04 3.44 -16.59
CA SER A 206 -5.07 4.46 -16.21
C SER A 206 -5.53 5.26 -14.97
N ASP A 207 -6.80 5.65 -14.93
CA ASP A 207 -7.39 6.35 -13.79
C ASP A 207 -7.39 5.47 -12.51
N ALA A 208 -7.57 4.16 -12.64
CA ALA A 208 -7.51 3.22 -11.52
C ALA A 208 -6.08 3.04 -10.99
N SER A 209 -5.12 2.83 -11.89
CA SER A 209 -3.69 2.75 -11.57
C SER A 209 -3.16 4.05 -10.94
N GLY A 210 -3.63 5.21 -11.40
CA GLY A 210 -3.28 6.52 -10.85
C GLY A 210 -3.74 6.69 -9.38
N ARG A 211 -4.86 6.07 -8.99
CA ARG A 211 -5.33 6.11 -7.59
C ARG A 211 -4.58 5.21 -6.66
N GLU A 212 -4.24 4.00 -7.11
CA GLU A 212 -3.39 3.10 -6.33
C GLU A 212 -2.01 3.73 -6.12
N LEU A 213 -1.49 4.38 -7.16
CA LEU A 213 -0.25 5.15 -7.11
C LEU A 213 -0.33 6.33 -6.12
N ARG A 214 -1.34 7.19 -6.23
CA ARG A 214 -1.53 8.32 -5.29
C ARG A 214 -1.65 7.83 -3.85
N GLY A 215 -2.43 6.77 -3.62
CA GLY A 215 -2.58 6.15 -2.30
C GLY A 215 -1.24 5.63 -1.77
N MET A 216 -0.44 5.01 -2.64
CA MET A 216 0.90 4.52 -2.30
C MET A 216 1.85 5.65 -1.91
N LEU A 217 1.94 6.69 -2.74
CA LEU A 217 2.77 7.86 -2.49
C LEU A 217 2.31 8.59 -1.22
N ALA A 218 1.00 8.69 -0.98
CA ALA A 218 0.46 9.39 0.18
C ALA A 218 0.91 8.72 1.48
N TYR A 219 0.76 7.39 1.59
CA TYR A 219 1.15 6.71 2.82
C TYR A 219 2.67 6.73 3.02
N LYS A 220 3.47 6.53 1.96
CA LYS A 220 4.93 6.57 2.06
C LYS A 220 5.43 7.96 2.40
N SER A 221 4.81 8.99 1.84
CA SER A 221 5.16 10.38 2.13
C SER A 221 4.86 10.72 3.59
N ALA A 222 3.69 10.33 4.09
CA ALA A 222 3.34 10.48 5.50
C ALA A 222 4.35 9.77 6.43
N TRP A 223 4.80 8.57 6.07
CA TRP A 223 5.79 7.83 6.87
C TRP A 223 7.13 8.53 6.97
N TYR A 224 7.60 9.12 5.88
CA TYR A 224 8.95 9.68 5.79
C TYR A 224 8.99 11.20 6.00
N GLY A 225 7.88 11.82 6.43
CA GLY A 225 7.80 13.27 6.63
C GLY A 225 7.95 14.04 5.32
N ARG A 226 7.38 13.50 4.22
CA ARG A 226 7.37 14.12 2.90
C ARG A 226 6.01 14.70 2.59
N ARG A 227 6.00 15.71 1.73
CA ARG A 227 4.78 16.33 1.24
C ARG A 227 4.39 15.69 -0.08
N LEU A 228 3.16 15.19 -0.16
CA LEU A 228 2.52 14.84 -1.43
C LEU A 228 1.51 15.94 -1.77
N ALA A 229 1.78 16.70 -2.84
CA ALA A 229 0.87 17.70 -3.38
C ALA A 229 0.03 17.08 -4.50
N ALA A 230 -1.29 17.20 -4.42
CA ALA A 230 -2.21 16.70 -5.43
C ALA A 230 -2.81 17.89 -6.19
N VAL A 231 -2.41 18.06 -7.45
CA VAL A 231 -2.83 19.19 -8.30
C VAL A 231 -4.14 18.87 -9.00
N ASP A 232 -5.07 19.81 -9.07
CA ASP A 232 -6.37 19.59 -9.74
C ASP A 232 -6.21 19.12 -11.20
N ARG A 233 -7.02 18.13 -11.62
CA ARG A 233 -6.93 17.53 -12.97
C ARG A 233 -7.25 18.49 -14.11
N TRP A 234 -8.00 19.55 -13.85
CA TRP A 234 -8.39 20.55 -14.84
C TRP A 234 -7.30 21.59 -15.03
N PHE A 235 -6.27 21.56 -14.18
CA PHE A 235 -5.06 22.32 -14.39
C PHE A 235 -4.46 21.95 -15.77
N PRO A 236 -4.23 22.93 -16.66
CA PRO A 236 -3.82 22.67 -18.03
C PRO A 236 -2.32 22.33 -18.14
N SER A 237 -1.81 21.39 -17.32
CA SER A 237 -0.40 20.98 -17.20
C SER A 237 0.25 20.72 -18.56
N SER A 238 -0.42 19.94 -19.41
CA SER A 238 0.03 19.56 -20.74
C SER A 238 -0.24 20.60 -21.83
N LYS A 239 -0.85 21.75 -21.52
CA LYS A 239 -1.06 22.88 -22.46
C LYS A 239 -0.24 24.12 -22.09
N LEU A 240 0.04 24.29 -20.80
CA LEU A 240 0.79 25.42 -20.25
C LEU A 240 2.29 25.32 -20.64
N CYS A 241 2.87 26.45 -21.03
CA CYS A 241 4.30 26.59 -21.24
C CYS A 241 5.02 26.56 -19.88
N SER A 242 6.04 25.70 -19.76
CA SER A 242 6.84 25.58 -18.54
C SER A 242 8.06 26.51 -18.51
N ALA A 243 8.27 27.31 -19.57
CA ALA A 243 9.36 28.28 -19.61
C ALA A 243 9.11 29.41 -18.59
N ARG A 244 10.16 29.77 -17.85
CA ARG A 244 10.09 30.79 -16.80
C ARG A 244 9.60 32.11 -17.38
N GLY A 245 8.49 32.63 -16.85
CA GLY A 245 7.94 33.93 -17.21
C GLY A 245 7.03 33.96 -18.45
N CYS A 246 6.79 32.83 -19.14
CA CYS A 246 5.95 32.82 -20.34
C CYS A 246 4.45 32.74 -20.02
N GLY A 247 4.01 31.69 -19.31
CA GLY A 247 2.59 31.50 -18.94
C GLY A 247 1.63 31.19 -20.11
N HIS A 248 2.12 31.08 -21.35
CA HIS A 248 1.27 30.79 -22.51
C HIS A 248 0.57 29.44 -22.39
N VAL A 249 -0.74 29.41 -22.66
CA VAL A 249 -1.56 28.19 -22.70
C VAL A 249 -1.93 27.89 -24.14
N ASN A 250 -1.46 26.76 -24.67
CA ASN A 250 -1.81 26.36 -26.02
C ASN A 250 -3.28 25.91 -26.09
N GLY A 251 -4.04 26.44 -27.05
CA GLY A 251 -5.48 26.18 -27.18
C GLY A 251 -5.82 24.72 -27.51
N SER A 252 -4.97 24.04 -28.31
CA SER A 252 -5.14 22.65 -28.69
C SER A 252 -3.87 21.83 -28.41
N MET A 253 -4.05 20.63 -27.83
CA MET A 253 -2.97 19.68 -27.58
C MET A 253 -3.48 18.25 -27.80
N PRO A 254 -3.58 17.79 -29.06
CA PRO A 254 -3.96 16.42 -29.38
C PRO A 254 -3.00 15.40 -28.74
N SER A 255 -3.52 14.22 -28.36
CA SER A 255 -2.74 13.23 -27.60
C SER A 255 -1.55 12.62 -28.34
N ASN A 256 -1.53 12.71 -29.67
CA ASN A 256 -0.44 12.25 -30.53
C ASN A 256 0.72 13.27 -30.64
N VAL A 257 0.53 14.51 -30.20
CA VAL A 257 1.59 15.52 -30.19
C VAL A 257 2.51 15.26 -29.00
N ARG A 258 3.77 14.88 -29.28
CA ARG A 258 4.79 14.60 -28.25
C ARG A 258 5.73 15.76 -27.98
N SER A 259 6.01 16.55 -29.01
CA SER A 259 6.85 17.75 -28.90
C SER A 259 6.20 18.92 -29.60
N TRP A 260 6.39 20.12 -29.05
CA TRP A 260 5.89 21.37 -29.65
C TRP A 260 6.76 22.56 -29.21
N SER A 261 6.79 23.60 -30.03
CA SER A 261 7.42 24.88 -29.68
C SER A 261 6.37 25.87 -29.20
N CYS A 262 6.67 26.61 -28.13
CA CYS A 262 5.77 27.65 -27.62
C CYS A 262 5.72 28.84 -28.59
N PRO A 263 4.54 29.28 -29.07
CA PRO A 263 4.47 30.41 -30.00
C PRO A 263 4.77 31.77 -29.34
N ALA A 264 4.80 31.85 -28.01
CA ALA A 264 5.05 33.09 -27.28
C ALA A 264 6.51 33.29 -26.84
N CYS A 265 7.26 32.20 -26.63
CA CYS A 265 8.65 32.26 -26.14
C CYS A 265 9.61 31.28 -26.83
N GLU A 266 9.12 30.58 -27.86
CA GLU A 266 9.89 29.67 -28.73
C GLU A 266 10.53 28.46 -28.05
N SER A 267 10.28 28.26 -26.75
CA SER A 267 10.82 27.13 -26.01
C SER A 267 10.25 25.80 -26.55
N LEU A 268 11.15 24.87 -26.86
CA LEU A 268 10.80 23.50 -27.22
C LEU A 268 10.42 22.69 -25.99
N HIS A 269 9.33 21.93 -26.09
CA HIS A 269 8.80 21.13 -24.99
C HIS A 269 8.51 19.70 -25.41
N ASP A 270 8.94 18.73 -24.58
CA ASP A 270 8.32 17.42 -24.49
C ASP A 270 7.00 17.54 -23.69
N ARG A 271 5.92 16.96 -24.19
CA ARG A 271 4.57 17.08 -23.63
C ARG A 271 4.49 16.57 -22.19
N ASP A 272 5.05 15.41 -21.91
CA ASP A 272 4.90 14.71 -20.63
C ASP A 272 5.86 15.34 -19.59
N VAL A 273 7.09 15.70 -20.01
CA VAL A 273 8.06 16.39 -19.13
C VAL A 273 7.59 17.79 -18.76
N LYS A 274 7.02 18.56 -19.69
CA LYS A 274 6.49 19.89 -19.36
C LYS A 274 5.29 19.79 -18.41
N ALA A 275 4.43 18.78 -18.61
CA ALA A 275 3.29 18.55 -17.74
C ALA A 275 3.78 18.31 -16.31
N ALA A 276 4.77 17.43 -16.12
CA ALA A 276 5.41 17.18 -14.83
C ALA A 276 6.02 18.44 -14.19
N LYS A 277 6.68 19.31 -14.97
CA LYS A 277 7.20 20.61 -14.48
C LYS A 277 6.08 21.54 -14.01
N ASN A 278 5.00 21.64 -14.77
CA ASN A 278 3.86 22.48 -14.42
C ASN A 278 3.11 21.94 -13.19
N ILE A 279 2.99 20.61 -13.05
CA ILE A 279 2.43 19.95 -11.87
C ILE A 279 3.27 20.27 -10.63
N LEU A 280 4.60 20.20 -10.73
CA LEU A 280 5.48 20.62 -9.62
C LEU A 280 5.23 22.07 -9.23
N ALA A 281 5.21 22.97 -10.22
CA ALA A 281 4.99 24.39 -9.96
C ALA A 281 3.63 24.65 -9.28
N ALA A 282 2.54 24.05 -9.77
CA ALA A 282 1.22 24.19 -9.17
C ALA A 282 1.16 23.60 -7.76
N GLY A 283 1.71 22.39 -7.56
CA GLY A 283 1.74 21.72 -6.27
C GLY A 283 2.58 22.45 -5.22
N LEU A 284 3.48 23.36 -5.61
CA LEU A 284 4.22 24.23 -4.69
C LEU A 284 3.47 25.49 -4.28
N VAL A 285 2.47 25.89 -5.06
CA VAL A 285 1.63 27.08 -4.80
C VAL A 285 0.42 26.73 -3.95
N GLU A 286 -0.16 25.54 -4.15
CA GLU A 286 -1.25 25.03 -3.30
C GLU A 286 -0.74 24.76 -1.87
N ARG A 287 -1.13 25.62 -0.92
CA ARG A 287 -0.86 25.50 0.53
C ARG A 287 -2.09 25.02 1.27
#